data_AF-B5LFL1-F1
#
_entry.id   AF-B5LFL1-F1
#
_cell.length_a   1.000
_cell.length_b   1.000
_cell.length_c   1.000
_cell.angle_alpha   90.00
_cell.angle_beta   90.00
_cell.angle_gamma   90.00
#
_symmetry.space_group_name_H-M   'P 1'
#
loop_
_entity.id
_entity.type
_entity.pdbx_description
1 polymer ?
#
loop_
_entity_poly.entity_id
_entity_poly.type
_entity_poly.pdbx_seq_one_letter_code
_entity_poly.pdbx_strand_id
1 'polypeptide(L)'
;VENPVEQQEDAAKPEEDLPNEQVTQFLRQLVSQMWPELGANPELRLERASAKGDNYLGVVWRLQAASDPKRSLVVKLPPQNRVRRKQFFARPCFLRETAAYEVFLPLTALMQDKWKITGDDRFRQHALCFGTRQDEPNECIVLEDLTCAGFSLHNRFLDLPVEHVRRVMLTYAKLHAISLAGKRQLPERMQQLQQLVDIFEQRRDDHALGVYFENLKGSALSALLSPADDAYQDERNEKVNREHPDRVENPVEQQEDAAKPEEDLPNEQVTQFLRQLVSQMWPELGANPELRLERASAKGDNYLGVVWRLQAASDPKRSLVVKLPPQNRVRRKQFFARPCFLRETAAYEVFLPLTALMQDKWKITGDDRFRQHALCFGTRQDEPNECIVLEDLTCAGFSLHNRFLDLPVEHVRRVMLTYAKLHAISLAGKRQLPERMQQLQQLVDIFEQRRDDHALGVYFENLKGSALSALLSPADDAY
;
A
#
# COMPACT_ATOMS: atom_id res chain seq x y z
N VAL A 1 -19.79 40.79 31.91
CA VAL A 1 -18.69 41.76 32.07
C VAL A 1 -18.12 41.97 30.68
N GLU A 2 -18.46 43.12 30.10
CA GLU A 2 -18.00 43.55 28.78
C GLU A 2 -16.49 43.76 28.82
N ASN A 3 -15.76 43.27 27.81
CA ASN A 3 -14.35 43.59 27.61
C ASN A 3 -14.23 44.65 26.51
N PRO A 4 -13.35 45.66 26.66
CA PRO A 4 -13.34 46.82 25.79
C PRO A 4 -12.71 46.53 24.44
N VAL A 5 -13.23 47.18 23.40
CA VAL A 5 -12.70 47.21 22.04
C VAL A 5 -11.42 48.05 22.05
N GLU A 6 -10.26 47.39 22.05
CA GLU A 6 -9.01 48.02 21.61
C GLU A 6 -9.02 48.10 20.08
N GLN A 7 -8.89 49.33 19.58
CA GLN A 7 -8.70 49.63 18.17
C GLN A 7 -7.38 49.01 17.70
N GLN A 8 -7.46 47.88 16.99
CA GLN A 8 -6.32 47.36 16.25
C GLN A 8 -6.04 48.28 15.06
N GLU A 9 -4.88 48.93 15.13
CA GLU A 9 -4.22 49.64 14.04
C GLU A 9 -4.18 48.79 12.76
N ASP A 10 -4.28 49.48 11.63
CA ASP A 10 -4.24 48.98 10.24
C ASP A 10 -3.42 47.69 10.05
N ALA A 11 -4.12 46.57 9.93
CA ALA A 11 -3.53 45.33 9.43
C ALA A 11 -3.12 45.54 7.97
N ALA A 12 -1.83 45.79 7.74
CA ALA A 12 -1.21 45.79 6.42
C ALA A 12 -1.73 44.58 5.61
N LYS A 13 -2.30 44.85 4.42
CA LYS A 13 -2.76 43.79 3.51
C LYS A 13 -1.62 42.77 3.35
N PRO A 14 -1.88 41.47 3.54
CA PRO A 14 -0.81 40.47 3.42
C PRO A 14 -0.21 40.56 2.03
N GLU A 15 1.09 40.83 1.97
CA GLU A 15 1.89 40.85 0.75
C GLU A 15 1.65 39.54 -0.01
N GLU A 16 1.02 39.62 -1.18
CA GLU A 16 0.78 38.43 -2.00
C GLU A 16 2.12 37.92 -2.53
N ASP A 17 2.35 36.61 -2.44
CA ASP A 17 3.57 35.96 -2.95
C ASP A 17 3.55 35.93 -4.49
N LEU A 18 3.72 37.11 -5.12
CA LEU A 18 3.82 37.29 -6.56
C LEU A 18 5.15 36.74 -7.09
N PRO A 19 5.21 36.38 -8.39
CA PRO A 19 6.47 36.07 -9.05
C PRO A 19 7.45 37.25 -8.90
N ASN A 20 8.65 36.98 -8.39
CA ASN A 20 9.71 37.99 -8.37
C ASN A 20 10.24 38.27 -9.79
N GLU A 21 11.13 39.25 -9.93
CA GLU A 21 11.63 39.69 -11.24
C GLU A 21 12.28 38.54 -12.02
N GLN A 22 13.11 37.74 -11.36
CA GLN A 22 13.81 36.62 -11.99
C GLN A 22 12.80 35.57 -12.47
N VAL A 23 11.81 35.21 -11.65
CA VAL A 23 10.74 34.29 -12.06
C VAL A 23 9.94 34.88 -13.22
N THR A 24 9.62 36.17 -13.19
CA THR A 24 8.89 36.86 -14.27
C THR A 24 9.65 36.80 -15.60
N GLN A 25 10.96 37.03 -15.59
CA GLN A 25 11.80 36.92 -16.79
C GLN A 25 11.79 35.49 -17.33
N PHE A 26 11.91 34.49 -16.45
CA PHE A 26 11.83 33.07 -16.83
C PHE A 26 10.48 32.72 -17.47
N LEU A 27 9.36 33.16 -16.87
CA LEU A 27 8.02 32.93 -17.41
C LEU A 27 7.85 33.57 -18.79
N ARG A 28 8.34 34.80 -18.98
CA ARG A 28 8.29 35.47 -20.30
C ARG A 28 9.09 34.70 -21.35
N GLN A 29 10.30 34.24 -21.00
CA GLN A 29 11.11 33.42 -21.90
C GLN A 29 10.38 32.13 -22.27
N LEU A 30 9.83 31.43 -21.28
CA LEU A 30 9.09 30.18 -21.50
C LEU A 30 7.87 30.39 -22.39
N VAL A 31 7.07 31.44 -22.14
CA VAL A 31 5.93 31.81 -22.97
C VAL A 31 6.36 32.10 -24.41
N SER A 32 7.44 32.86 -24.61
CA SER A 32 7.93 33.17 -25.97
C SER A 32 8.39 31.94 -26.75
N GLN A 33 8.88 30.90 -26.04
CA GLN A 33 9.28 29.63 -26.64
C GLN A 33 8.07 28.73 -26.94
N MET A 34 7.09 28.69 -26.04
CA MET A 34 5.92 27.82 -26.17
C MET A 34 4.89 28.36 -27.16
N TRP A 35 4.68 29.68 -27.16
CA TRP A 35 3.65 30.37 -27.95
C TRP A 35 4.25 31.53 -28.76
N PRO A 36 5.23 31.25 -29.66
CA PRO A 36 5.88 32.29 -30.46
C PRO A 36 4.90 33.09 -31.32
N GLU A 37 3.75 32.51 -31.66
CA GLU A 37 2.67 33.15 -32.42
C GLU A 37 2.05 34.36 -31.70
N LEU A 38 2.20 34.49 -30.38
CA LEU A 38 1.70 35.63 -29.61
C LEU A 38 2.60 36.87 -29.71
N GLY A 39 3.76 36.76 -30.38
CA GLY A 39 4.74 37.83 -30.55
C GLY A 39 5.70 37.97 -29.37
N ALA A 40 6.57 38.98 -29.43
CA ALA A 40 7.69 39.14 -28.49
C ALA A 40 7.29 39.57 -27.07
N ASN A 41 6.16 40.27 -26.92
CA ASN A 41 5.67 40.80 -25.65
C ASN A 41 4.15 40.64 -25.56
N PRO A 42 3.64 39.39 -25.41
CA PRO A 42 2.22 39.18 -25.25
C PRO A 42 1.72 39.77 -23.94
N GLU A 43 0.49 40.27 -23.94
CA GLU A 43 -0.19 40.66 -22.70
C GLU A 43 -0.56 39.41 -21.92
N LEU A 44 -0.04 39.29 -20.69
CA LEU A 44 -0.25 38.15 -19.81
C LEU A 44 -1.03 38.57 -18.57
N ARG A 45 -2.04 37.78 -18.21
CA ARG A 45 -2.83 37.94 -17.00
C ARG A 45 -2.38 36.91 -15.97
N LEU A 46 -2.19 37.38 -14.74
CA LEU A 46 -1.84 36.54 -13.60
C LEU A 46 -2.98 36.58 -12.59
N GLU A 47 -3.52 35.42 -12.24
CA GLU A 47 -4.59 35.28 -11.25
C GLU A 47 -4.38 34.07 -10.35
N ARG A 48 -5.11 34.00 -9.23
CA ARG A 48 -5.02 32.83 -8.34
C ARG A 48 -5.61 31.60 -9.03
N ALA A 49 -4.83 30.51 -9.10
CA ALA A 49 -5.29 29.23 -9.66
C ALA A 49 -6.04 28.37 -8.64
N SER A 50 -5.94 28.68 -7.35
CA SER A 50 -6.57 27.93 -6.25
C SER A 50 -7.02 28.89 -5.14
N ALA A 51 -8.04 28.49 -4.38
CA ALA A 51 -8.49 29.29 -3.25
C ALA A 51 -7.48 29.23 -2.10
N LYS A 52 -7.57 30.19 -1.17
CA LYS A 52 -6.72 30.21 0.01
C LYS A 52 -6.94 28.95 0.83
N GLY A 53 -5.88 28.16 1.02
CA GLY A 53 -5.90 26.93 1.81
C GLY A 53 -6.02 25.66 0.98
N ASP A 54 -6.39 25.71 -0.31
CA ASP A 54 -6.46 24.53 -1.18
C ASP A 54 -5.08 23.93 -1.47
N ASN A 55 -4.05 24.77 -1.48
CA ASN A 55 -2.67 24.35 -1.57
C ASN A 55 -2.01 24.38 -0.19
N TYR A 56 -1.55 23.22 0.27
CA TYR A 56 -0.92 23.08 1.59
C TYR A 56 0.47 23.73 1.67
N LEU A 57 1.17 23.86 0.53
CA LEU A 57 2.50 24.43 0.48
C LEU A 57 2.73 25.32 -0.74
N GLY A 58 2.95 26.61 -0.50
CA GLY A 58 3.22 27.60 -1.53
C GLY A 58 1.97 28.25 -2.10
N VAL A 59 2.13 28.95 -3.21
CA VAL A 59 1.07 29.65 -3.91
C VAL A 59 1.00 29.17 -5.35
N VAL A 60 -0.21 28.98 -5.84
CA VAL A 60 -0.47 28.55 -7.23
C VAL A 60 -1.14 29.70 -7.97
N TRP A 61 -0.48 30.17 -9.03
CA TRP A 61 -0.97 31.19 -9.94
C TRP A 61 -1.35 30.56 -11.28
N ARG A 62 -2.31 31.18 -11.97
CA ARG A 62 -2.60 30.93 -13.37
C ARG A 62 -2.02 32.09 -14.18
N LEU A 63 -1.19 31.77 -15.15
CA LEU A 63 -0.62 32.71 -16.12
C LEU A 63 -1.29 32.44 -17.47
N GLN A 64 -2.08 33.38 -17.95
CA GLN A 64 -2.90 33.23 -19.15
C GLN A 64 -2.63 34.34 -20.16
N ALA A 65 -2.57 34.01 -21.45
CA ALA A 65 -2.50 35.01 -22.50
C ALA A 65 -3.83 35.76 -22.61
N ALA A 66 -3.79 37.10 -22.59
CA ALA A 66 -5.01 37.92 -22.70
C ALA A 66 -5.72 37.75 -24.05
N SER A 67 -4.97 37.44 -25.11
CA SER A 67 -5.47 37.24 -26.47
C SER A 67 -6.06 35.84 -26.72
N ASP A 68 -5.65 34.83 -25.96
CA ASP A 68 -6.16 33.45 -26.08
C ASP A 68 -6.21 32.78 -24.71
N PRO A 69 -7.39 32.71 -24.06
CA PRO A 69 -7.56 32.07 -22.77
C PRO A 69 -7.21 30.57 -22.74
N LYS A 70 -7.14 29.89 -23.90
CA LYS A 70 -6.69 28.48 -23.96
C LYS A 70 -5.18 28.34 -23.78
N ARG A 71 -4.43 29.44 -23.95
CA ARG A 71 -3.01 29.52 -23.64
C ARG A 71 -2.85 29.90 -22.18
N SER A 72 -2.95 28.88 -21.32
CA SER A 72 -2.88 29.01 -19.87
C SER A 72 -1.84 28.06 -19.29
N LEU A 73 -1.12 28.54 -18.26
CA LEU A 73 -0.14 27.80 -17.49
C LEU A 73 -0.44 27.95 -16.01
N VAL A 74 -0.14 26.89 -15.24
CA VAL A 74 -0.16 26.93 -13.78
C VAL A 74 1.27 27.17 -13.29
N VAL A 75 1.48 28.21 -12.49
CA VAL A 75 2.77 28.57 -11.91
C VAL A 75 2.71 28.38 -10.40
N LYS A 76 3.46 27.41 -9.89
CA LYS A 76 3.59 27.16 -8.46
C LYS A 76 4.84 27.83 -7.91
N LEU A 77 4.67 28.62 -6.85
CA LEU A 77 5.72 29.40 -6.19
C LEU A 77 5.82 29.05 -4.71
N PRO A 78 7.02 29.04 -4.11
CA PRO A 78 7.14 29.02 -2.66
C PRO A 78 6.68 30.36 -2.08
N PRO A 79 6.37 30.44 -0.77
CA PRO A 79 6.20 31.73 -0.10
C PRO A 79 7.45 32.61 -0.34
N GLN A 80 7.28 33.90 -0.54
CA GLN A 80 8.38 34.86 -0.70
C GLN A 80 8.90 35.36 0.66
N ASN A 81 7.99 35.47 1.64
CA ASN A 81 8.38 35.82 3.01
C ASN A 81 9.33 34.77 3.62
N ARG A 82 10.53 35.21 4.03
CA ARG A 82 11.59 34.35 4.57
C ARG A 82 11.18 33.52 5.79
N VAL A 83 10.35 34.08 6.69
CA VAL A 83 9.88 33.38 7.89
C VAL A 83 8.94 32.24 7.48
N ARG A 84 7.97 32.51 6.59
CA ARG A 84 7.09 31.48 6.04
C ARG A 84 7.85 30.38 5.30
N ARG A 85 8.87 30.74 4.49
CA ARG A 85 9.72 29.76 3.80
C ARG A 85 10.35 28.76 4.77
N LYS A 86 10.91 29.25 5.88
CA LYS A 86 11.50 28.40 6.92
C LYS A 86 10.44 27.58 7.63
N GLN A 87 9.34 28.21 8.07
CA GLN A 87 8.24 27.56 8.78
C GLN A 87 7.65 26.39 7.99
N PHE A 88 7.47 26.56 6.69
CA PHE A 88 6.89 25.55 5.81
C PHE A 88 7.93 24.63 5.14
N PHE A 89 9.21 24.81 5.44
CA PHE A 89 10.30 24.04 4.84
C PHE A 89 10.22 24.05 3.29
N ALA A 90 9.90 25.22 2.74
CA ALA A 90 9.51 25.37 1.35
C ALA A 90 10.60 24.85 0.39
N ARG A 91 11.86 25.17 0.69
CA ARG A 91 12.99 24.81 -0.16
C ARG A 91 13.12 23.29 -0.40
N PRO A 92 13.23 22.44 0.64
CA PRO A 92 13.30 20.98 0.43
C PRO A 92 12.06 20.38 -0.23
N CYS A 93 10.87 20.93 0.06
CA CYS A 93 9.63 20.48 -0.58
C CYS A 93 9.60 20.79 -2.08
N PHE A 94 9.99 22.00 -2.49
CA PHE A 94 10.06 22.38 -3.90
C PHE A 94 11.13 21.58 -4.65
N LEU A 95 12.31 21.37 -4.06
CA LEU A 95 13.33 20.48 -4.65
C LEU A 95 12.81 19.05 -4.87
N ARG A 96 12.02 18.52 -3.93
CA ARG A 96 11.39 17.20 -4.08
C ARG A 96 10.36 17.17 -5.20
N GLU A 97 9.49 18.17 -5.28
CA GLU A 97 8.48 18.27 -6.33
C GLU A 97 9.14 18.44 -7.71
N THR A 98 10.18 19.27 -7.81
CA THR A 98 10.99 19.37 -9.02
C THR A 98 11.63 18.03 -9.39
N ALA A 99 12.21 17.28 -8.45
CA ALA A 99 12.74 15.95 -8.72
C ALA A 99 11.66 14.97 -9.21
N ALA A 100 10.40 15.13 -8.78
CA ALA A 100 9.30 14.33 -9.31
C ALA A 100 9.11 14.60 -10.82
N TYR A 101 9.09 15.86 -11.24
CA TYR A 101 8.87 16.25 -12.63
C TYR A 101 10.09 16.11 -13.55
N GLU A 102 11.31 16.36 -13.06
CA GLU A 102 12.53 16.32 -13.88
C GLU A 102 13.19 14.95 -13.93
N VAL A 103 12.96 14.11 -12.92
CA VAL A 103 13.65 12.82 -12.80
C VAL A 103 12.68 11.66 -12.77
N PHE A 104 11.78 11.61 -11.77
CA PHE A 104 10.95 10.44 -11.54
C PHE A 104 9.93 10.20 -12.67
N LEU A 105 9.11 11.19 -13.01
CA LEU A 105 8.07 11.06 -14.03
C LEU A 105 8.68 10.76 -15.43
N PRO A 106 9.75 11.44 -15.89
CA PRO A 106 10.44 11.04 -17.12
C PRO A 106 10.99 9.63 -17.09
N LEU A 107 11.56 9.19 -15.96
CA LEU A 107 12.00 7.80 -15.79
C LEU A 107 10.82 6.83 -15.89
N THR A 108 9.66 7.15 -15.31
CA THR A 108 8.45 6.32 -15.47
C THR A 108 7.96 6.26 -16.91
N ALA A 109 7.98 7.37 -17.65
CA ALA A 109 7.64 7.37 -19.07
C ALA A 109 8.57 6.44 -19.87
N LEU A 110 9.88 6.57 -19.69
CA LEU A 110 10.89 5.74 -20.35
C LEU A 110 10.73 4.25 -20.00
N MET A 111 10.43 3.93 -18.75
CA MET A 111 10.16 2.54 -18.32
C MET A 111 8.90 1.99 -18.99
N GLN A 112 7.83 2.78 -19.05
CA GLN A 112 6.59 2.38 -19.71
C GLN A 112 6.78 2.16 -21.21
N ASP A 113 7.59 2.99 -21.88
CA ASP A 113 7.95 2.79 -23.30
C ASP A 113 8.79 1.53 -23.50
N LYS A 114 9.83 1.34 -22.67
CA LYS A 114 10.69 0.15 -22.70
C LYS A 114 9.90 -1.14 -22.53
N TRP A 115 8.92 -1.13 -21.63
CA TRP A 115 8.07 -2.30 -21.34
C TRP A 115 6.78 -2.33 -22.17
N LYS A 116 6.64 -1.45 -23.16
CA LYS A 116 5.48 -1.38 -24.07
C LYS A 116 4.14 -1.29 -23.33
N ILE A 117 4.12 -0.59 -22.20
CA ILE A 117 2.89 -0.30 -21.45
C ILE A 117 2.13 0.79 -22.20
N THR A 118 0.94 0.45 -22.68
CA THR A 118 0.08 1.28 -23.52
C THR A 118 -1.34 1.36 -22.96
N GLY A 119 -2.19 2.17 -23.61
CA GLY A 119 -3.61 2.30 -23.26
C GLY A 119 -3.83 2.69 -21.79
N ASP A 120 -4.83 2.06 -21.19
CA ASP A 120 -5.27 2.34 -19.82
C ASP A 120 -4.30 1.85 -18.77
N ASP A 121 -3.41 0.90 -19.06
CA ASP A 121 -2.41 0.43 -18.09
C ASP A 121 -1.32 1.47 -17.80
N ARG A 122 -1.19 2.49 -18.65
CA ARG A 122 -0.17 3.51 -18.51
C ARG A 122 -0.53 4.54 -17.44
N PHE A 123 0.41 4.78 -16.53
CA PHE A 123 0.39 5.91 -15.61
C PHE A 123 0.70 7.21 -16.36
N ARG A 124 -0.28 8.12 -16.36
CA ARG A 124 -0.23 9.46 -16.98
C ARG A 124 -0.99 10.52 -16.15
N GLN A 125 -1.41 10.17 -14.94
CA GLN A 125 -2.29 10.99 -14.11
C GLN A 125 -1.49 12.08 -13.37
N HIS A 126 -0.82 12.94 -14.14
CA HIS A 126 -0.08 14.11 -13.66
C HIS A 126 -0.13 15.21 -14.73
N ALA A 127 -0.08 16.47 -14.32
CA ALA A 127 0.08 17.59 -15.25
C ALA A 127 1.43 17.50 -16.00
N LEU A 128 1.49 17.98 -17.23
CA LEU A 128 2.78 18.21 -17.88
C LEU A 128 3.55 19.33 -17.17
N CYS A 129 4.87 19.20 -17.08
CA CYS A 129 5.76 20.24 -16.57
C CYS A 129 6.51 20.86 -17.74
N PHE A 130 6.40 22.19 -17.88
CA PHE A 130 7.02 22.94 -18.96
C PHE A 130 8.34 23.59 -18.55
N GLY A 131 8.57 23.76 -17.26
CA GLY A 131 9.84 24.26 -16.76
C GLY A 131 9.88 24.37 -15.26
N THR A 132 11.07 24.31 -14.69
CA THR A 132 11.30 24.57 -13.27
C THR A 132 12.47 25.51 -13.06
N ARG A 133 12.47 26.18 -11.91
CA ARG A 133 13.63 26.87 -11.36
C ARG A 133 13.88 26.41 -9.96
N GLN A 134 15.16 26.21 -9.64
CA GLN A 134 15.61 25.71 -8.36
C GLN A 134 16.59 26.67 -7.66
N ASP A 135 16.82 27.89 -8.13
CA ASP A 135 17.67 28.83 -7.40
C ASP A 135 16.86 29.59 -6.34
N GLU A 136 17.29 29.57 -5.08
CA GLU A 136 16.59 30.27 -3.98
C GLU A 136 16.90 31.78 -4.01
N PRO A 137 15.90 32.69 -3.90
CA PRO A 137 14.48 32.48 -3.63
C PRO A 137 13.56 32.47 -4.87
N ASN A 138 14.13 32.23 -6.05
CA ASN A 138 13.46 32.33 -7.36
C ASN A 138 12.91 30.99 -7.85
N GLU A 139 12.58 30.07 -6.94
CA GLU A 139 12.06 28.78 -7.33
C GLU A 139 10.66 28.90 -7.93
N CYS A 140 10.40 28.12 -8.98
CA CYS A 140 9.06 27.96 -9.52
C CYS A 140 8.92 26.63 -10.24
N ILE A 141 7.69 26.15 -10.35
CA ILE A 141 7.32 25.00 -11.17
C ILE A 141 6.19 25.44 -12.09
N VAL A 142 6.38 25.29 -13.40
CA VAL A 142 5.41 25.69 -14.42
C VAL A 142 4.78 24.44 -15.02
N LEU A 143 3.47 24.34 -14.87
CA LEU A 143 2.68 23.17 -15.16
C LEU A 143 1.58 23.49 -16.19
N GLU A 144 1.08 22.45 -16.83
CA GLU A 144 -0.15 22.47 -17.61
C GLU A 144 -1.35 22.91 -16.78
N ASP A 145 -2.13 23.84 -17.35
CA ASP A 145 -3.43 24.20 -16.80
C ASP A 145 -4.50 23.20 -17.24
N LEU A 146 -4.72 22.20 -16.39
CA LEU A 146 -5.73 21.16 -16.62
C LEU A 146 -7.16 21.70 -16.69
N THR A 147 -7.43 22.93 -16.24
CA THR A 147 -8.77 23.53 -16.39
C THR A 147 -9.12 23.78 -17.86
N CYS A 148 -8.13 23.96 -18.74
CA CYS A 148 -8.32 24.03 -20.18
C CYS A 148 -8.84 22.72 -20.79
N ALA A 149 -8.61 21.58 -20.11
CA ALA A 149 -9.14 20.27 -20.48
C ALA A 149 -10.43 19.91 -19.71
N GLY A 150 -11.03 20.87 -19.00
CA GLY A 150 -12.29 20.68 -18.27
C GLY A 150 -12.13 20.07 -16.87
N PHE A 151 -10.91 19.90 -16.37
CA PHE A 151 -10.71 19.47 -14.98
C PHE A 151 -11.03 20.59 -14.00
N SER A 152 -11.52 20.21 -12.82
CA SER A 152 -11.75 21.12 -11.71
C SER A 152 -11.22 20.53 -10.41
N LEU A 153 -10.86 21.40 -9.47
CA LEU A 153 -10.45 20.97 -8.15
C LEU A 153 -11.66 20.52 -7.34
N HIS A 154 -11.65 19.28 -6.85
CA HIS A 154 -12.69 18.79 -5.97
C HIS A 154 -12.64 19.51 -4.61
N ASN A 155 -13.79 19.91 -4.08
CA ASN A 155 -13.88 20.52 -2.76
C ASN A 155 -13.50 19.48 -1.69
N ARG A 156 -12.34 19.66 -1.06
CA ARG A 156 -11.79 18.72 -0.08
C ARG A 156 -12.61 18.56 1.21
N PHE A 157 -13.59 19.43 1.44
CA PHE A 157 -14.52 19.35 2.56
C PHE A 157 -15.78 18.54 2.24
N LEU A 158 -15.90 18.06 0.99
CA LEU A 158 -16.94 17.13 0.58
C LEU A 158 -16.37 15.72 0.49
N ASP A 159 -17.26 14.73 0.63
CA ASP A 159 -16.91 13.34 0.41
C ASP A 159 -16.53 13.11 -1.06
N LEU A 160 -15.50 12.29 -1.26
CA LEU A 160 -15.15 11.82 -2.59
C LEU A 160 -16.23 10.85 -3.09
N PRO A 161 -16.82 11.07 -4.27
CA PRO A 161 -17.69 10.07 -4.90
C PRO A 161 -16.97 8.73 -5.05
N VAL A 162 -17.71 7.63 -4.97
CA VAL A 162 -17.15 6.27 -5.16
C VAL A 162 -16.36 6.15 -6.46
N GLU A 163 -16.86 6.77 -7.53
CA GLU A 163 -16.19 6.92 -8.83
C GLU A 163 -14.79 7.53 -8.73
N HIS A 164 -14.63 8.59 -7.93
CA HIS A 164 -13.35 9.25 -7.73
C HIS A 164 -12.41 8.35 -6.94
N VAL A 165 -12.90 7.75 -5.85
CA VAL A 165 -12.11 6.82 -5.03
C VAL A 165 -11.57 5.68 -5.88
N ARG A 166 -12.42 5.08 -6.73
CA ARG A 166 -12.01 4.03 -7.68
C ARG A 166 -10.89 4.48 -8.61
N ARG A 167 -11.06 5.63 -9.26
CA ARG A 167 -10.04 6.19 -10.18
C ARG A 167 -8.72 6.47 -9.47
N VAL A 168 -8.77 6.95 -8.23
CA VAL A 168 -7.59 7.15 -7.38
C VAL A 168 -6.91 5.81 -7.07
N MET A 169 -7.65 4.78 -6.68
CA MET A 169 -7.10 3.45 -6.39
C MET A 169 -6.45 2.81 -7.62
N LEU A 170 -7.08 2.90 -8.79
CA LEU A 170 -6.51 2.45 -10.06
C LEU A 170 -5.21 3.20 -10.39
N THR A 171 -5.19 4.51 -10.14
CA THR A 171 -4.01 5.34 -10.39
C THR A 171 -2.86 4.98 -9.46
N TYR A 172 -3.14 4.77 -8.17
CA TYR A 172 -2.15 4.29 -7.20
C TYR A 172 -1.61 2.92 -7.56
N ALA A 173 -2.45 2.00 -8.05
CA ALA A 173 -2.00 0.69 -8.50
C ALA A 173 -0.96 0.81 -9.63
N LYS A 174 -1.23 1.64 -10.65
CA LYS A 174 -0.28 1.91 -11.75
C LYS A 174 1.02 2.53 -11.25
N LEU A 175 0.92 3.54 -10.38
CA LEU A 175 2.09 4.20 -9.78
C LEU A 175 2.93 3.24 -8.93
N HIS A 176 2.31 2.41 -8.11
CA HIS A 176 2.98 1.41 -7.30
C HIS A 176 3.66 0.34 -8.17
N ALA A 177 2.97 -0.17 -9.18
CA ALA A 177 3.51 -1.15 -10.10
C ALA A 177 4.77 -0.62 -10.81
N ILE A 178 4.71 0.56 -11.41
CA ILE A 178 5.85 1.14 -12.13
C ILE A 178 7.01 1.48 -11.20
N SER A 179 6.71 1.97 -9.99
CA SER A 179 7.73 2.28 -8.98
C SER A 179 8.44 1.03 -8.47
N LEU A 180 7.68 -0.05 -8.20
CA LEU A 180 8.23 -1.32 -7.75
C LEU A 180 9.08 -1.97 -8.84
N ALA A 181 8.58 -2.00 -10.08
CA ALA A 181 9.33 -2.51 -11.23
C ALA A 181 10.64 -1.74 -11.43
N GLY A 182 10.60 -0.41 -11.35
CA GLY A 182 11.79 0.43 -11.47
C GLY A 182 12.81 0.19 -10.36
N LYS A 183 12.38 0.03 -9.10
CA LYS A 183 13.28 -0.29 -7.97
C LYS A 183 14.02 -1.61 -8.17
N ARG A 184 13.41 -2.58 -8.85
CA ARG A 184 13.99 -3.90 -9.09
C ARG A 184 14.84 -3.96 -10.35
N GLN A 185 14.32 -3.44 -11.45
CA GLN A 185 14.95 -3.59 -12.77
C GLN A 185 15.93 -2.46 -13.11
N LEU A 186 15.83 -1.31 -12.42
CA LEU A 186 16.69 -0.14 -12.65
C LEU A 186 17.17 0.47 -11.30
N PRO A 187 17.80 -0.32 -10.41
CA PRO A 187 18.18 0.14 -9.08
C PRO A 187 19.13 1.34 -9.12
N GLU A 188 20.09 1.37 -10.06
CA GLU A 188 21.03 2.47 -10.23
C GLU A 188 20.32 3.79 -10.58
N ARG A 189 19.36 3.76 -11.50
CA ARG A 189 18.58 4.96 -11.87
C ARG A 189 17.67 5.44 -10.74
N MET A 190 17.22 4.52 -9.89
CA MET A 190 16.39 4.82 -8.72
C MET A 190 17.22 5.27 -7.51
N GLN A 191 18.53 5.04 -7.48
CA GLN A 191 19.38 5.28 -6.31
C GLN A 191 19.33 6.73 -5.85
N GLN A 192 19.42 7.70 -6.77
CA GLN A 192 19.34 9.13 -6.45
C GLN A 192 18.01 9.50 -5.76
N LEU A 193 16.90 8.88 -6.16
CA LEU A 193 15.58 9.11 -5.57
C LEU A 193 15.46 8.45 -4.19
N GLN A 194 16.13 7.31 -3.98
CA GLN A 194 16.15 6.61 -2.70
C GLN A 194 16.97 7.33 -1.63
N GLN A 195 17.97 8.13 -2.03
CA GLN A 195 18.79 8.94 -1.13
C GLN A 195 18.09 10.21 -0.63
N LEU A 196 16.93 10.56 -1.19
CA LEU A 196 16.14 11.69 -0.71
C LEU A 196 15.61 11.40 0.70
N VAL A 197 16.15 12.09 1.69
CA VAL A 197 15.68 12.02 3.08
C VAL A 197 14.26 12.54 3.15
N ASP A 198 13.35 11.79 3.78
CA ASP A 198 11.96 12.21 3.94
C ASP A 198 11.83 13.60 4.58
N ILE A 199 11.00 14.47 4.00
CA ILE A 199 10.84 15.86 4.48
C ILE A 199 10.40 15.90 5.94
N PHE A 200 9.56 14.95 6.36
CA PHE A 200 9.07 14.89 7.72
C PHE A 200 10.12 14.30 8.66
N GLU A 201 10.94 13.36 8.18
CA GLU A 201 12.08 12.84 8.95
C GLU A 201 13.13 13.92 9.22
N GLN A 202 13.37 14.84 8.28
CA GLN A 202 14.22 16.01 8.50
C GLN A 202 13.70 16.95 9.60
N ARG A 203 12.41 16.85 9.95
CA ARG A 203 11.74 17.62 11.01
C ARG A 203 11.12 16.73 12.08
N ARG A 204 11.72 15.56 12.33
CA ARG A 204 11.18 14.57 13.30
C ARG A 204 10.95 15.16 14.71
N ASP A 205 11.78 16.13 15.10
CA ASP A 205 11.78 16.75 16.43
C ASP A 205 10.91 18.02 16.50
N ASP A 206 10.20 18.36 15.41
CA ASP A 206 9.28 19.48 15.35
C ASP A 206 7.95 19.14 16.03
N HIS A 207 7.74 19.73 17.20
CA HIS A 207 6.54 19.46 18.01
C HIS A 207 5.23 19.84 17.30
N ALA A 208 5.19 20.98 16.61
CA ALA A 208 3.96 21.44 15.95
C ALA A 208 3.60 20.51 14.77
N LEU A 209 4.60 20.08 14.02
CA LEU A 209 4.42 19.07 12.97
C LEU A 209 3.99 17.72 13.54
N GLY A 210 4.55 17.31 14.67
CA GLY A 210 4.14 16.11 15.40
C GLY A 210 2.67 16.14 15.80
N VAL A 211 2.21 17.23 16.43
CA VAL A 211 0.79 17.44 16.79
C VAL A 211 -0.12 17.40 15.56
N TYR A 212 0.29 18.02 14.45
CA TYR A 212 -0.47 17.98 13.20
C TYR A 212 -0.65 16.55 12.68
N PHE A 213 0.39 15.72 12.69
CA PHE A 213 0.31 14.33 12.24
C PHE A 213 -0.50 13.45 13.18
N GLU A 214 -0.41 13.68 14.50
CA GLU A 214 -1.25 12.98 15.46
C GLU A 214 -2.74 13.27 15.22
N ASN A 215 -3.10 14.53 14.93
CA ASN A 215 -4.45 14.89 14.53
C ASN A 215 -4.86 14.24 13.20
N LEU A 216 -3.98 14.24 12.18
CA LEU A 216 -4.25 13.60 10.89
C LEU A 216 -4.47 12.08 11.04
N LYS A 217 -3.65 11.43 11.88
CA LYS A 217 -3.79 10.02 12.25
C LYS A 217 -5.13 9.78 12.94
N GLY A 218 -5.50 10.62 13.91
CA GLY A 218 -6.80 10.55 14.59
C GLY A 218 -7.98 10.64 13.62
N SER A 219 -7.96 11.60 12.70
CA SER A 219 -9.00 11.74 11.67
C SER A 219 -9.07 10.50 10.77
N ALA A 220 -7.93 9.98 10.32
CA ALA A 220 -7.89 8.76 9.50
C ALA A 220 -8.43 7.53 10.26
N LEU A 221 -8.12 7.40 11.55
CA LEU A 221 -8.65 6.33 12.40
C LEU A 221 -10.16 6.48 12.59
N SER A 222 -10.68 7.69 12.84
CA SER A 222 -12.12 7.90 12.99
C SER A 222 -12.93 7.60 11.72
N ALA A 223 -12.30 7.69 10.54
CA ALA A 223 -12.94 7.29 9.28
C ALA A 223 -13.03 5.76 9.12
N LEU A 224 -12.16 5.02 9.83
CA LEU A 224 -12.09 3.55 9.79
C LEU A 224 -12.75 2.89 11.00
N LEU A 225 -12.97 3.62 12.09
CA LEU A 225 -13.57 3.14 13.32
C LEU A 225 -14.93 3.84 13.49
N SER A 226 -16.01 3.07 13.41
CA SER A 226 -17.34 3.56 13.78
C SER A 226 -17.40 3.82 15.29
N PRO A 227 -18.22 4.76 15.80
CA PRO A 227 -18.52 4.85 17.25
C PRO A 227 -19.03 3.54 17.86
N ALA A 228 -19.57 2.63 17.03
CA ALA A 228 -19.97 1.29 17.45
C ALA A 228 -18.79 0.33 17.65
N ASP A 229 -17.63 0.57 17.02
CA ASP A 229 -16.46 -0.32 17.13
C ASP A 229 -15.85 -0.34 18.54
N ASP A 230 -16.04 0.72 19.33
CA ASP A 230 -15.62 0.78 20.74
C ASP A 230 -16.54 -0.08 21.64
N ALA A 231 -17.82 -0.23 21.29
CA ALA A 231 -18.76 -1.09 22.00
C ALA A 231 -18.69 -2.58 21.56
N TYR A 232 -18.14 -2.84 20.37
CA TYR A 232 -18.06 -4.19 19.80
C TYR A 232 -16.93 -5.06 20.38
N GLN A 233 -15.99 -4.49 21.15
CA GLN A 233 -14.91 -5.26 21.78
C GLN A 233 -15.29 -5.90 23.12
N ASP A 234 -16.37 -5.44 23.79
CA ASP A 234 -16.74 -5.94 25.12
C ASP A 234 -17.99 -6.87 25.16
N GLU A 235 -18.82 -6.95 24.11
CA GLU A 235 -20.14 -7.62 24.21
C GLU A 235 -20.37 -8.88 23.33
N ARG A 236 -19.39 -9.42 22.60
CA ARG A 236 -19.60 -10.61 21.73
C ARG A 236 -19.01 -11.93 22.22
N ASN A 237 -18.96 -12.13 23.53
CA ASN A 237 -18.83 -13.47 24.12
C ASN A 237 -20.17 -14.20 24.32
N GLU A 238 -21.32 -13.63 23.92
CA GLU A 238 -22.60 -14.34 23.95
C GLU A 238 -23.47 -14.05 22.72
N LYS A 239 -23.80 -15.12 21.98
CA LYS A 239 -24.78 -15.22 20.88
C LYS A 239 -24.27 -14.61 19.55
N VAL A 240 -24.20 -15.35 18.44
CA VAL A 240 -25.31 -16.08 17.82
C VAL A 240 -24.75 -17.23 16.98
N ASN A 241 -25.27 -18.42 17.24
CA ASN A 241 -25.36 -19.52 16.28
C ASN A 241 -26.86 -19.71 16.02
N ARG A 242 -27.33 -19.65 14.76
CA ARG A 242 -28.55 -20.32 14.26
C ARG A 242 -28.80 -20.01 12.78
N GLU A 243 -28.69 -21.08 11.97
CA GLU A 243 -29.57 -21.53 10.86
C GLU A 243 -29.80 -20.57 9.66
N HIS A 244 -29.69 -20.96 8.37
CA HIS A 244 -30.16 -22.18 7.70
C HIS A 244 -29.31 -22.57 6.45
N PRO A 245 -29.48 -23.80 5.93
CA PRO A 245 -28.76 -24.35 4.78
C PRO A 245 -29.49 -24.08 3.47
N ASP A 246 -28.77 -23.81 2.39
CA ASP A 246 -29.12 -24.26 1.04
C ASP A 246 -27.87 -24.17 0.14
N ARG A 247 -27.30 -25.34 -0.17
CA ARG A 247 -26.21 -25.48 -1.14
C ARG A 247 -26.82 -25.91 -2.47
N VAL A 248 -26.75 -25.05 -3.46
CA VAL A 248 -26.93 -25.43 -4.86
C VAL A 248 -25.59 -25.96 -5.36
N GLU A 249 -25.46 -27.29 -5.42
CA GLU A 249 -24.36 -27.94 -6.15
C GLU A 249 -24.72 -27.97 -7.63
N ASN A 250 -23.95 -27.27 -8.46
CA ASN A 250 -23.97 -27.51 -9.91
C ASN A 250 -23.05 -28.70 -10.24
N PRO A 251 -23.46 -29.63 -11.12
CA PRO A 251 -22.67 -30.80 -11.41
C PRO A 251 -21.49 -30.43 -12.29
N VAL A 252 -20.28 -30.73 -11.82
CA VAL A 252 -19.09 -30.82 -12.69
C VAL A 252 -19.04 -32.24 -13.22
N GLU A 253 -19.06 -32.36 -14.55
CA GLU A 253 -19.02 -33.63 -15.29
C GLU A 253 -17.87 -34.52 -14.78
N GLN A 254 -18.24 -35.73 -14.38
CA GLN A 254 -17.32 -36.78 -13.98
C GLN A 254 -16.70 -37.39 -15.24
N GLN A 255 -15.41 -37.11 -15.48
CA GLN A 255 -14.57 -38.04 -16.21
C GLN A 255 -14.04 -39.09 -15.24
N GLU A 256 -14.66 -40.26 -15.30
CA GLU A 256 -14.20 -41.49 -14.67
C GLU A 256 -12.92 -41.96 -15.37
N ASP A 257 -11.77 -41.65 -14.78
CA ASP A 257 -10.59 -42.53 -14.67
C ASP A 257 -9.40 -41.75 -14.07
N ALA A 258 -9.30 -41.74 -12.74
CA ALA A 258 -8.05 -41.40 -12.07
C ALA A 258 -8.01 -42.05 -10.68
N ALA A 259 -6.91 -42.75 -10.39
CA ALA A 259 -6.61 -43.28 -9.06
C ALA A 259 -6.85 -42.23 -7.96
N LYS A 260 -7.34 -42.66 -6.78
CA LYS A 260 -7.51 -41.79 -5.60
C LYS A 260 -6.27 -40.90 -5.45
N PRO A 261 -6.40 -39.57 -5.42
CA PRO A 261 -5.24 -38.70 -5.33
C PRO A 261 -4.49 -39.02 -4.04
N GLU A 262 -3.19 -39.30 -4.13
CA GLU A 262 -2.29 -39.37 -2.97
C GLU A 262 -2.51 -38.13 -2.11
N GLU A 263 -3.03 -38.32 -0.89
CA GLU A 263 -3.13 -37.22 0.05
C GLU A 263 -1.72 -36.83 0.50
N ASP A 264 -1.40 -35.53 0.41
CA ASP A 264 -0.11 -34.97 0.86
C ASP A 264 -0.01 -35.00 2.40
N LEU A 265 0.10 -36.20 2.97
CA LEU A 265 0.24 -36.44 4.41
C LEU A 265 1.65 -36.06 4.91
N PRO A 266 1.80 -35.76 6.22
CA PRO A 266 3.12 -35.62 6.82
C PRO A 266 3.97 -36.87 6.58
N ASN A 267 5.19 -36.71 6.08
CA ASN A 267 6.14 -37.81 5.98
C ASN A 267 6.68 -38.20 7.37
N GLU A 268 7.50 -39.25 7.45
CA GLU A 268 7.99 -39.77 8.73
C GLU A 268 8.77 -38.73 9.53
N GLN A 269 9.67 -37.98 8.88
CA GLN A 269 10.49 -36.96 9.52
C GLN A 269 9.64 -35.80 10.05
N VAL A 270 8.65 -35.37 9.28
CA VAL A 270 7.67 -34.36 9.73
C VAL A 270 6.84 -34.92 10.90
N THR A 271 6.39 -36.17 10.82
CA THR A 271 5.61 -36.81 11.89
C THR A 271 6.39 -36.89 13.20
N GLN A 272 7.67 -37.27 13.15
CA GLN A 272 8.54 -37.29 14.33
C GLN A 272 8.71 -35.89 14.92
N PHE A 273 8.92 -34.89 14.07
CA PHE A 273 9.00 -33.49 14.49
C PHE A 273 7.71 -33.01 15.18
N LEU A 274 6.55 -33.30 14.59
CA LEU A 274 5.25 -32.95 15.18
C LEU A 274 5.04 -33.62 16.55
N ARG A 275 5.41 -34.90 16.70
CA ARG A 275 5.31 -35.60 17.99
C ARG A 275 6.23 -35.00 19.06
N GLN A 276 7.45 -34.63 18.68
CA GLN A 276 8.38 -33.95 19.58
C GLN A 276 7.83 -32.58 20.00
N LEU A 277 7.33 -31.80 19.05
CA LEU A 277 6.75 -30.49 19.31
C LEU A 277 5.53 -30.59 20.25
N VAL A 278 4.60 -31.50 19.96
CA VAL A 278 3.44 -31.77 20.84
C VAL A 278 3.88 -32.15 22.25
N SER A 279 4.87 -33.04 22.39
CA SER A 279 5.36 -33.46 23.71
C SER A 279 6.00 -32.32 24.51
N GLN A 280 6.60 -31.35 23.82
CA GLN A 280 7.19 -30.16 24.45
C GLN A 280 6.12 -29.13 24.84
N MET A 281 5.12 -28.91 23.97
CA MET A 281 4.06 -27.94 24.21
C MET A 281 3.04 -28.41 25.23
N TRP A 282 2.74 -29.71 25.24
CA TRP A 282 1.68 -30.34 26.01
C TRP A 282 2.18 -31.59 26.76
N PRO A 283 3.19 -31.45 27.64
CA PRO A 283 3.77 -32.57 28.38
C PRO A 283 2.76 -33.35 29.23
N GLU A 284 1.69 -32.70 29.66
CA GLU A 284 0.60 -33.28 30.44
C GLU A 284 -0.26 -34.29 29.66
N LEU A 285 -0.15 -34.35 28.33
CA LEU A 285 -0.77 -35.41 27.52
C LEU A 285 -0.02 -36.75 27.59
N GLY A 286 1.15 -36.78 28.23
CA GLY A 286 2.00 -37.95 28.31
C GLY A 286 2.90 -38.15 27.08
N ALA A 287 3.68 -39.24 27.09
CA ALA A 287 4.77 -39.45 26.12
C ALA A 287 4.31 -39.81 24.70
N ASN A 288 3.08 -40.30 24.52
CA ASN A 288 2.56 -40.69 23.20
C ASN A 288 1.05 -40.42 23.11
N PRO A 289 0.63 -39.15 23.04
CA PRO A 289 -0.77 -38.83 22.89
C PRO A 289 -1.33 -39.37 21.58
N GLU A 290 -2.60 -39.78 21.61
CA GLU A 290 -3.34 -40.06 20.39
C GLU A 290 -3.61 -38.74 19.66
N LEU A 291 -3.16 -38.64 18.42
CA LEU A 291 -3.28 -37.45 17.59
C LEU A 291 -4.15 -37.76 16.37
N ARG A 292 -5.08 -36.85 16.07
CA ARG A 292 -5.95 -36.90 14.91
C ARG A 292 -5.50 -35.86 13.91
N LEU A 293 -5.45 -36.26 12.64
CA LEU A 293 -5.11 -35.38 11.53
C LEU A 293 -6.32 -35.26 10.61
N GLU A 294 -6.77 -34.04 10.38
CA GLU A 294 -7.90 -33.75 9.49
C GLU A 294 -7.60 -32.53 8.60
N ARG A 295 -8.36 -32.34 7.52
CA ARG A 295 -8.18 -31.18 6.65
C ARG A 295 -8.59 -29.90 7.39
N ALA A 296 -7.69 -28.92 7.44
CA ALA A 296 -7.98 -27.64 8.09
C ALA A 296 -8.74 -26.67 7.18
N SER A 297 -8.67 -26.85 5.86
CA SER A 297 -9.34 -26.02 4.86
C SER A 297 -9.87 -26.85 3.68
N ALA A 298 -10.79 -26.28 2.91
CA ALA A 298 -11.34 -26.95 1.74
C ALA A 298 -10.31 -27.00 0.60
N LYS A 299 -10.52 -27.92 -0.34
CA LYS A 299 -9.68 -28.02 -1.54
C LYS A 299 -9.75 -26.69 -2.31
N GLY A 300 -8.59 -26.09 -2.53
CA GLY A 300 -8.46 -24.84 -3.25
C GLY A 300 -8.30 -23.61 -2.36
N ASP A 301 -8.67 -23.65 -1.08
CA ASP A 301 -8.52 -22.50 -0.16
C ASP A 301 -7.05 -22.13 0.09
N ASN A 302 -6.15 -23.11 0.00
CA ASN A 302 -4.71 -22.89 -0.01
C ASN A 302 -4.15 -23.17 -1.41
N TYR A 303 -3.60 -22.14 -2.05
CA TYR A 303 -3.08 -22.24 -3.42
C TYR A 303 -1.76 -23.02 -3.50
N LEU A 304 -0.97 -23.04 -2.41
CA LEU A 304 0.41 -23.56 -2.41
C LEU A 304 0.62 -24.55 -1.25
N GLY A 305 0.13 -25.77 -1.42
CA GLY A 305 0.31 -26.89 -0.47
C GLY A 305 -0.98 -27.33 0.21
N VAL A 306 -0.84 -28.10 1.28
CA VAL A 306 -1.95 -28.65 2.06
C VAL A 306 -1.87 -28.15 3.49
N VAL A 307 -3.04 -27.83 4.06
CA VAL A 307 -3.18 -27.43 5.45
C VAL A 307 -3.93 -28.52 6.20
N TRP A 308 -3.27 -29.08 7.20
CA TRP A 308 -3.82 -30.07 8.11
C TRP A 308 -4.07 -29.46 9.47
N ARG A 309 -5.05 -30.00 10.19
CA ARG A 309 -5.27 -29.75 11.59
C ARG A 309 -4.83 -30.99 12.35
N LEU A 310 -3.91 -30.81 13.29
CA LEU A 310 -3.40 -31.84 14.18
C LEU A 310 -3.97 -31.60 15.58
N GLN A 311 -4.87 -32.46 16.02
CA GLN A 311 -5.56 -32.35 17.30
C GLN A 311 -5.20 -33.50 18.25
N ALA A 312 -5.07 -33.21 19.54
CA ALA A 312 -5.06 -34.24 20.56
C ALA A 312 -6.46 -34.87 20.70
N ALA A 313 -6.55 -36.19 20.62
CA ALA A 313 -7.83 -36.90 20.74
C ALA A 313 -8.48 -36.71 22.12
N SER A 314 -7.68 -36.48 23.15
CA SER A 314 -8.12 -36.27 24.53
C SER A 314 -8.61 -34.85 24.83
N ASP A 315 -8.20 -33.86 24.03
CA ASP A 315 -8.55 -32.44 24.25
C ASP A 315 -8.57 -31.69 22.90
N PRO A 316 -9.76 -31.46 22.33
CA PRO A 316 -9.90 -30.76 21.05
C PRO A 316 -9.37 -29.32 21.04
N LYS A 317 -9.19 -28.68 22.21
CA LYS A 317 -8.60 -27.33 22.30
C LYS A 317 -7.09 -27.35 22.08
N ARG A 318 -6.46 -28.52 22.18
CA ARG A 318 -5.05 -28.73 21.85
C ARG A 318 -4.95 -29.08 20.37
N SER A 319 -5.00 -28.03 19.58
CA SER A 319 -4.99 -28.10 18.12
C SER A 319 -3.87 -27.26 17.52
N LEU A 320 -3.22 -27.79 16.49
CA LEU A 320 -2.21 -27.11 15.68
C LEU A 320 -2.62 -27.15 14.21
N VAL A 321 -2.28 -26.10 13.48
CA VAL A 321 -2.36 -26.07 12.02
C VAL A 321 -1.00 -26.43 11.45
N VAL A 322 -0.95 -27.48 10.63
CA VAL A 322 0.28 -27.97 9.98
C VAL A 322 0.17 -27.72 8.48
N LYS A 323 0.99 -26.80 7.98
CA LYS A 323 1.09 -26.51 6.56
C LYS A 323 2.23 -27.31 5.93
N LEU A 324 1.93 -28.03 4.86
CA LEU A 324 2.86 -28.90 4.13
C LEU A 324 2.94 -28.53 2.64
N PRO A 325 4.12 -28.60 2.01
CA PRO A 325 4.20 -28.55 0.56
C PRO A 325 3.56 -29.81 -0.03
N PRO A 326 3.20 -29.79 -1.33
CA PRO A 326 2.86 -31.02 -2.04
C PRO A 326 3.99 -32.06 -1.84
N GLN A 327 3.66 -33.33 -1.63
CA GLN A 327 4.66 -34.41 -1.48
C GLN A 327 5.09 -34.93 -2.85
N ASN A 328 4.19 -34.90 -3.83
CA ASN A 328 4.51 -35.26 -5.20
C ASN A 328 5.56 -34.30 -5.81
N ARG A 329 6.69 -34.85 -6.24
CA ARG A 329 7.84 -34.09 -6.80
C ARG A 329 7.49 -33.21 -8.00
N VAL A 330 6.58 -33.65 -8.87
CA VAL A 330 6.15 -32.87 -10.04
C VAL A 330 5.36 -31.65 -9.59
N ARG A 331 4.40 -31.84 -8.68
CA ARG A 331 3.62 -30.73 -8.09
C ARG A 331 4.52 -29.75 -7.33
N ARG A 332 5.51 -30.22 -6.57
CA ARG A 332 6.49 -29.36 -5.87
C ARG A 332 7.19 -28.39 -6.83
N LYS A 333 7.65 -28.90 -7.98
CA LYS A 333 8.28 -28.08 -9.03
C LYS A 333 7.28 -27.14 -9.68
N GLN A 334 6.11 -27.65 -10.08
CA GLN A 334 5.05 -26.84 -10.73
C GLN A 334 4.59 -25.66 -9.86
N PHE A 335 4.49 -25.86 -8.54
CA PHE A 335 4.06 -24.82 -7.60
C PHE A 335 5.20 -24.02 -6.99
N PHE A 336 6.46 -24.27 -7.37
CA PHE A 336 7.61 -23.62 -6.73
C PHE A 336 7.55 -23.71 -5.19
N ALA A 337 7.10 -24.87 -4.70
CA ALA A 337 6.70 -25.03 -3.30
C ALA A 337 7.87 -24.69 -2.35
N ARG A 338 9.08 -25.12 -2.70
CA ARG A 338 10.29 -24.89 -1.92
C ARG A 338 10.55 -23.39 -1.67
N PRO A 339 10.73 -22.52 -2.70
CA PRO A 339 10.87 -21.08 -2.48
C PRO A 339 9.70 -20.42 -1.73
N CYS A 340 8.46 -20.88 -1.95
CA CYS A 340 7.29 -20.34 -1.26
C CYS A 340 7.34 -20.63 0.25
N PHE A 341 7.65 -21.87 0.63
CA PHE A 341 7.77 -22.28 2.03
C PHE A 341 8.96 -21.60 2.71
N LEU A 342 10.12 -21.50 2.06
CA LEU A 342 11.27 -20.78 2.63
C LEU A 342 10.96 -19.29 2.87
N ARG A 343 10.21 -18.65 1.97
CA ARG A 343 9.77 -17.26 2.13
C ARG A 343 8.81 -17.10 3.31
N GLU A 344 7.85 -18.00 3.45
CA GLU A 344 6.90 -17.99 4.57
C GLU A 344 7.59 -18.30 5.90
N THR A 345 8.52 -19.27 5.93
CA THR A 345 9.38 -19.53 7.08
C THR A 345 10.17 -18.30 7.48
N ALA A 346 10.79 -17.58 6.52
CA ALA A 346 11.51 -16.34 6.82
C ALA A 346 10.59 -15.23 7.37
N ALA A 347 9.30 -15.22 6.99
CA ALA A 347 8.34 -14.32 7.61
C ALA A 347 8.18 -14.61 9.10
N TYR A 348 8.00 -15.88 9.47
CA TYR A 348 7.82 -16.30 10.87
C TYR A 348 9.11 -16.29 11.71
N GLU A 349 10.25 -16.66 11.15
CA GLU A 349 11.51 -16.80 11.91
C GLU A 349 12.35 -15.52 11.93
N VAL A 350 12.16 -14.62 10.96
CA VAL A 350 12.99 -13.41 10.84
C VAL A 350 12.15 -12.14 10.91
N PHE A 351 11.16 -11.98 10.04
CA PHE A 351 10.42 -10.71 9.91
C PHE A 351 9.50 -10.40 11.11
N LEU A 352 8.69 -11.37 11.55
CA LEU A 352 7.77 -11.18 12.68
C LEU A 352 8.50 -11.01 14.01
N PRO A 353 9.58 -11.75 14.33
CA PRO A 353 10.40 -11.49 15.51
C PRO A 353 11.08 -10.12 15.48
N LEU A 354 11.56 -9.68 14.30
CA LEU A 354 12.08 -8.32 14.12
C LEU A 354 11.00 -7.27 14.40
N THR A 355 9.79 -7.50 13.89
CA THR A 355 8.62 -6.64 14.15
C THR A 355 8.29 -6.58 15.65
N ALA A 356 8.27 -7.70 16.35
CA ALA A 356 8.05 -7.74 17.81
C ALA A 356 9.10 -6.91 18.56
N LEU A 357 10.39 -7.12 18.25
CA LEU A 357 11.50 -6.38 18.88
C LEU A 357 11.41 -4.87 18.64
N MET A 358 11.02 -4.44 17.43
CA MET A 358 10.83 -3.02 17.13
C MET A 358 9.66 -2.43 17.89
N GLN A 359 8.53 -3.14 17.95
CA GLN A 359 7.36 -2.71 18.70
C GLN A 359 7.65 -2.60 20.20
N ASP A 360 8.44 -3.52 20.77
CA ASP A 360 8.89 -3.43 22.17
C ASP A 360 9.82 -2.25 22.39
N LYS A 361 10.83 -2.07 21.51
CA LYS A 361 11.77 -0.95 21.56
C LYS A 361 11.05 0.41 21.56
N TRP A 362 9.98 0.54 20.76
CA TRP A 362 9.20 1.77 20.64
C TRP A 362 7.97 1.81 21.54
N LYS A 363 7.81 0.83 22.44
CA LYS A 363 6.70 0.74 23.39
C LYS A 363 5.32 0.82 22.70
N ILE A 364 5.20 0.22 21.51
CA ILE A 364 3.93 0.07 20.80
C ILE A 364 3.11 -1.00 21.53
N THR A 365 1.97 -0.59 22.07
CA THR A 365 1.10 -1.40 22.93
C THR A 365 -0.34 -1.38 22.42
N GLY A 366 -1.18 -2.24 23.00
CA GLY A 366 -2.61 -2.31 22.69
C GLY A 366 -2.89 -2.52 21.20
N ASP A 367 -3.88 -1.78 20.71
CA ASP A 367 -4.39 -1.88 19.35
C ASP A 367 -3.41 -1.35 18.30
N ASP A 368 -2.45 -0.49 18.66
CA ASP A 368 -1.45 0.00 17.69
C ASP A 368 -0.46 -1.09 17.25
N ARG A 369 -0.39 -2.21 17.99
CA ARG A 369 0.53 -3.29 17.69
C ARG A 369 0.03 -4.15 16.52
N PHE A 370 0.91 -4.40 15.56
CA PHE A 370 0.74 -5.43 14.55
C PHE A 370 0.86 -6.82 15.19
N ARG A 371 -0.26 -7.55 15.20
CA ARG A 371 -0.39 -8.91 15.77
C ARG A 371 -1.31 -9.81 14.93
N GLN A 372 -1.74 -9.34 13.77
CA GLN A 372 -2.74 -10.02 12.93
C GLN A 372 -2.08 -11.13 12.10
N HIS A 373 -1.48 -12.09 12.79
CA HIS A 373 -0.89 -13.31 12.26
C HIS A 373 -1.01 -14.43 13.30
N ALA A 374 -1.09 -15.68 12.85
CA ALA A 374 -1.02 -16.83 13.76
C ALA A 374 0.34 -16.90 14.45
N LEU A 375 0.40 -17.46 15.66
CA LEU A 375 1.67 -17.85 16.25
C LEU A 375 2.28 -19.02 15.46
N CYS A 376 3.61 -19.02 15.30
CA CYS A 376 4.34 -20.12 14.71
C CYS A 376 5.09 -20.87 15.82
N PHE A 377 4.82 -22.16 15.95
CA PHE A 377 5.41 -23.02 16.98
C PHE A 377 6.63 -23.79 16.48
N GLY A 378 6.80 -23.91 15.17
CA GLY A 378 8.01 -24.49 14.60
C GLY A 378 7.96 -24.59 13.09
N THR A 379 9.14 -24.63 12.47
CA THR A 379 9.27 -24.88 11.03
C THR A 379 10.33 -25.94 10.76
N ARG A 380 10.20 -26.60 9.60
CA ARG A 380 11.28 -27.38 8.99
C ARG A 380 11.58 -26.82 7.63
N GLN A 381 12.87 -26.73 7.32
CA GLN A 381 13.39 -26.21 6.07
C GLN A 381 14.18 -27.25 5.29
N ASP A 382 14.23 -28.52 5.67
CA ASP A 382 14.94 -29.54 4.88
C ASP A 382 14.00 -30.17 3.85
N GLU A 383 14.40 -30.22 2.57
CA GLU A 383 13.61 -30.86 1.51
C GLU A 383 13.77 -32.39 1.57
N PRO A 384 12.70 -33.22 1.53
CA PRO A 384 11.27 -32.89 1.29
C PRO A 384 10.41 -32.71 2.54
N ASN A 385 11.03 -32.53 3.71
CA ASN A 385 10.41 -32.54 5.03
C ASN A 385 9.99 -31.15 5.53
N GLU A 386 9.79 -30.18 4.64
CA GLU A 386 9.38 -28.85 5.03
C GLU A 386 7.99 -28.87 5.64
N CYS A 387 7.82 -28.10 6.70
CA CYS A 387 6.52 -27.85 7.30
C CYS A 387 6.55 -26.54 8.06
N ILE A 388 5.37 -25.96 8.25
CA ILE A 388 5.16 -24.80 9.12
C ILE A 388 4.04 -25.16 10.07
N VAL A 389 4.30 -25.09 11.37
CA VAL A 389 3.33 -25.43 12.42
C VAL A 389 2.86 -24.15 13.09
N LEU A 390 1.57 -23.89 12.97
CA LEU A 390 0.92 -22.67 13.36
C LEU A 390 -0.14 -22.93 14.44
N GLU A 391 -0.49 -21.86 15.14
CA GLU A 391 -1.68 -21.77 15.98
C GLU A 391 -2.96 -22.07 15.18
N ASP A 392 -3.81 -22.92 15.76
CA ASP A 392 -5.15 -23.13 15.26
C ASP A 392 -6.08 -22.03 15.79
N LEU A 393 -6.23 -20.98 14.98
CA LEU A 393 -7.10 -19.84 15.30
C LEU A 393 -8.58 -20.23 15.47
N THR A 394 -9.01 -21.41 15.00
CA THR A 394 -10.38 -21.89 15.26
C THR A 394 -10.64 -22.15 16.73
N CYS A 395 -9.60 -22.45 17.52
CA CYS A 395 -9.69 -22.58 18.98
C CYS A 395 -10.00 -21.25 19.68
N ALA A 396 -9.70 -20.12 19.02
CA ALA A 396 -10.05 -18.77 19.47
C ALA A 396 -11.34 -18.24 18.82
N GLY A 397 -12.12 -19.10 18.15
CA GLY A 397 -13.40 -18.74 17.54
C GLY A 397 -13.30 -18.10 16.15
N PHE A 398 -12.10 -18.04 15.55
CA PHE A 398 -11.97 -17.56 14.17
C PHE A 398 -12.44 -18.61 13.17
N SER A 399 -12.98 -18.14 12.05
CA SER A 399 -13.38 -18.98 10.91
C SER A 399 -12.78 -18.44 9.62
N LEU A 400 -12.48 -19.33 8.68
CA LEU A 400 -12.05 -18.94 7.34
C LEU A 400 -13.22 -18.32 6.57
N HIS A 401 -13.06 -17.08 6.10
CA HIS A 401 -14.06 -16.41 5.27
C HIS A 401 -14.15 -17.09 3.90
N ASN A 402 -15.37 -17.27 3.37
CA ASN A 402 -15.56 -17.81 2.04
C ASN A 402 -15.05 -16.79 1.00
N ARG A 403 -13.96 -17.13 0.31
CA ARG A 403 -13.31 -16.25 -0.69
C ARG A 403 -14.19 -15.90 -1.90
N PHE A 404 -15.28 -16.62 -2.12
CA PHE A 404 -16.23 -16.35 -3.19
C PHE A 404 -17.33 -15.36 -2.77
N LEU A 405 -17.30 -14.91 -1.51
CA LEU A 405 -18.19 -13.89 -0.98
C LEU A 405 -17.42 -12.60 -0.70
N ASP A 406 -18.09 -11.48 -0.90
CA ASP A 406 -17.56 -10.17 -0.54
C ASP A 406 -17.23 -10.10 0.96
N LEU A 407 -16.20 -9.33 1.28
CA LEU A 407 -15.88 -9.01 2.67
C LEU A 407 -16.86 -7.95 3.19
N PRO A 408 -17.47 -8.16 4.37
CA PRO A 408 -18.24 -7.11 5.04
C PRO A 408 -17.38 -5.84 5.22
N VAL A 409 -18.00 -4.66 5.16
CA VAL A 409 -17.30 -3.37 5.28
C VAL A 409 -16.45 -3.29 6.55
N GLU A 410 -16.94 -3.84 7.67
CA GLU A 410 -16.16 -3.90 8.91
C GLU A 410 -14.90 -4.75 8.77
N HIS A 411 -14.95 -5.88 8.07
CA HIS A 411 -13.76 -6.69 7.81
C HIS A 411 -12.76 -5.92 6.93
N VAL A 412 -13.25 -5.21 5.90
CA VAL A 412 -12.42 -4.37 5.04
C VAL A 412 -11.71 -3.28 5.87
N ARG A 413 -12.42 -2.59 6.77
CA ARG A 413 -11.83 -1.61 7.69
C ARG A 413 -10.71 -2.20 8.55
N ARG A 414 -10.94 -3.38 9.15
CA ARG A 414 -9.92 -4.08 9.96
C ARG A 414 -8.71 -4.51 9.13
N VAL A 415 -8.91 -4.95 7.89
CA VAL A 415 -7.83 -5.28 6.95
C VAL A 415 -7.01 -4.03 6.60
N MET A 416 -7.66 -2.89 6.33
CA MET A 416 -6.97 -1.62 6.02
C MET A 416 -6.13 -1.13 7.21
N LEU A 417 -6.66 -1.20 8.44
CA LEU A 417 -5.92 -0.89 9.66
C LEU A 417 -4.70 -1.81 9.83
N THR A 418 -4.87 -3.09 9.55
CA THR A 418 -3.80 -4.08 9.65
C THR A 418 -2.69 -3.83 8.63
N TYR A 419 -3.06 -3.55 7.37
CA TYR A 419 -2.09 -3.17 6.34
C TYR A 419 -1.34 -1.88 6.68
N ALA A 420 -2.01 -0.89 7.27
CA ALA A 420 -1.36 0.33 7.72
C ALA A 420 -0.27 0.04 8.75
N LYS A 421 -0.55 -0.80 9.75
CA LYS A 421 0.44 -1.23 10.76
C LYS A 421 1.60 -1.99 10.12
N LEU A 422 1.30 -2.95 9.23
CA LEU A 422 2.31 -3.73 8.51
C LEU A 422 3.21 -2.85 7.64
N HIS A 423 2.64 -1.88 6.92
CA HIS A 423 3.40 -0.93 6.11
C HIS A 423 4.28 -0.02 6.96
N ALA A 424 3.73 0.52 8.06
CA ALA A 424 4.47 1.38 8.98
C ALA A 424 5.69 0.65 9.56
N ILE A 425 5.50 -0.55 10.10
CA ILE A 425 6.60 -1.32 10.71
C ILE A 425 7.62 -1.76 9.65
N SER A 426 7.18 -2.18 8.46
CA SER A 426 8.08 -2.56 7.36
C SER A 426 8.92 -1.39 6.88
N LEU A 427 8.33 -0.19 6.75
CA LEU A 427 9.04 1.02 6.35
C LEU A 427 10.05 1.44 7.43
N ALA A 428 9.64 1.42 8.69
CA ALA A 428 10.52 1.75 9.81
C ALA A 428 11.69 0.76 9.89
N GLY A 429 11.45 -0.53 9.66
CA GLY A 429 12.49 -1.57 9.62
C GLY A 429 13.49 -1.33 8.50
N LYS A 430 13.02 -1.01 7.28
CA LYS A 430 13.90 -0.69 6.14
C LYS A 430 14.81 0.51 6.40
N ARG A 431 14.33 1.52 7.14
CA ARG A 431 15.11 2.74 7.43
C ARG A 431 16.04 2.57 8.62
N GLN A 432 15.53 2.02 9.72
CA GLN A 432 16.24 2.02 11.00
C GLN A 432 17.03 0.74 11.26
N LEU A 433 16.71 -0.36 10.57
CA LEU A 433 17.36 -1.66 10.71
C LEU A 433 17.65 -2.30 9.33
N PRO A 434 18.32 -1.57 8.40
CA PRO A 434 18.52 -2.03 7.02
C PRO A 434 19.29 -3.34 6.93
N GLU A 435 20.29 -3.55 7.80
CA GLU A 435 21.08 -4.79 7.86
C GLU A 435 20.21 -6.00 8.20
N ARG A 436 19.30 -5.88 9.17
CA ARG A 436 18.38 -6.97 9.55
C ARG A 436 17.33 -7.21 8.45
N MET A 437 16.95 -6.18 7.69
CA MET A 437 16.04 -6.31 6.55
C MET A 437 16.72 -6.86 5.30
N GLN A 438 18.06 -6.82 5.20
CA GLN A 438 18.80 -7.21 3.99
C GLN A 438 18.57 -8.68 3.63
N GLN A 439 18.56 -9.58 4.62
CA GLN A 439 18.31 -11.01 4.40
C GLN A 439 16.94 -11.26 3.76
N LEU A 440 15.92 -10.50 4.16
CA LEU A 440 14.57 -10.59 3.59
C LEU A 440 14.49 -10.05 2.16
N GLN A 441 15.36 -9.08 1.81
CA GLN A 441 15.44 -8.51 0.47
C GLN A 441 16.13 -9.46 -0.52
N GLN A 442 17.02 -10.33 -0.03
CA GLN A 442 17.71 -11.33 -0.84
C GLN A 442 16.83 -12.55 -1.16
N LEU A 443 15.68 -12.69 -0.51
CA LEU A 443 14.74 -13.77 -0.80
C LEU A 443 14.24 -13.66 -2.24
N VAL A 444 14.37 -14.76 -2.96
CA VAL A 444 14.01 -14.85 -4.37
C VAL A 444 12.54 -14.54 -4.58
N ASP A 445 12.25 -13.57 -5.44
CA ASP A 445 10.87 -13.35 -5.91
C ASP A 445 10.40 -14.54 -6.73
N ILE A 446 9.43 -15.27 -6.18
CA ILE A 446 8.89 -16.51 -6.75
C ILE A 446 8.18 -16.27 -8.08
N PHE A 447 7.68 -15.06 -8.32
CA PHE A 447 6.99 -14.70 -9.55
C PHE A 447 7.99 -14.26 -10.62
N GLU A 448 9.06 -13.55 -10.24
CA GLU A 448 10.11 -13.16 -11.19
C GLU A 448 10.82 -14.37 -11.79
N GLN A 449 11.09 -15.42 -11.00
CA GLN A 449 11.66 -16.68 -11.51
C GLN A 449 10.77 -17.38 -12.55
N ARG A 450 9.48 -17.07 -12.55
CA ARG A 450 8.47 -17.64 -13.44
C ARG A 450 7.88 -16.59 -14.37
N ARG A 451 8.60 -15.49 -14.61
CA ARG A 451 8.12 -14.40 -15.47
C ARG A 451 7.76 -14.85 -16.88
N ASP A 452 8.45 -15.88 -17.39
CA ASP A 452 8.24 -16.44 -18.73
C ASP A 452 7.30 -17.67 -18.72
N ASP A 453 6.75 -18.03 -17.56
CA ASP A 453 5.77 -19.10 -17.43
C ASP A 453 4.41 -18.63 -17.96
N HIS A 454 4.01 -19.15 -19.12
CA HIS A 454 2.77 -18.75 -19.77
C HIS A 454 1.53 -18.98 -18.90
N ALA A 455 1.45 -20.10 -18.17
CA ALA A 455 0.29 -20.41 -17.34
C ALA A 455 0.19 -19.44 -16.15
N LEU A 456 1.33 -19.07 -15.57
CA LEU A 456 1.37 -18.06 -14.52
C LEU A 456 1.03 -16.66 -15.06
N GLY A 457 1.50 -16.34 -16.27
CA GLY A 457 1.12 -15.10 -16.97
C GLY A 457 -0.38 -14.98 -17.17
N VAL A 458 -1.02 -16.03 -17.71
CA VAL A 458 -2.49 -16.09 -17.88
C VAL A 458 -3.22 -15.97 -16.53
N TYR A 459 -2.71 -16.62 -15.48
CA TYR A 459 -3.27 -16.49 -14.13
C TYR A 459 -3.24 -15.03 -13.63
N PHE A 460 -2.13 -14.32 -13.82
CA PHE A 460 -2.04 -12.92 -13.40
C PHE A 460 -2.92 -11.99 -14.22
N GLU A 461 -3.08 -12.23 -15.52
CA GLU A 461 -4.04 -11.48 -16.34
C GLU A 461 -5.48 -11.70 -15.87
N ASN A 462 -5.85 -12.94 -15.54
CA ASN A 462 -7.17 -13.23 -14.97
C ASN A 462 -7.37 -12.56 -13.59
N LEU A 463 -6.34 -12.58 -12.73
CA LEU A 463 -6.39 -11.92 -11.43
C LEU A 463 -6.52 -10.39 -11.58
N LYS A 464 -5.80 -9.80 -12.54
CA LYS A 464 -5.92 -8.38 -12.90
C LYS A 464 -7.33 -8.09 -13.42
N GLY A 465 -7.87 -8.91 -14.32
CA GLY A 465 -9.24 -8.78 -14.84
C GLY A 465 -10.29 -8.83 -13.74
N SER A 466 -10.18 -9.78 -12.81
CA SER A 466 -11.06 -9.88 -11.64
C SER A 466 -10.94 -8.67 -10.69
N ALA A 467 -9.73 -8.17 -10.46
CA ALA A 467 -9.53 -6.97 -9.65
C ALA A 467 -10.12 -5.72 -10.33
N LEU A 468 -10.00 -5.61 -11.65
CA LEU A 468 -10.61 -4.53 -12.42
C LEU A 468 -12.13 -4.63 -12.42
N SER A 469 -12.71 -5.81 -12.61
CA SER A 469 -14.16 -6.00 -12.59
C SER A 469 -14.77 -5.68 -11.22
N ALA A 470 -14.06 -5.95 -10.12
CA ALA A 470 -14.48 -5.56 -8.78
C ALA A 470 -14.43 -4.05 -8.55
N LEU A 471 -13.63 -3.32 -9.35
CA LEU A 471 -13.55 -1.87 -9.29
C LEU A 471 -14.60 -1.23 -10.19
N LEU A 472 -14.94 -1.81 -11.35
CA LEU A 472 -15.93 -1.28 -12.28
C LEU A 472 -17.37 -1.57 -11.81
N SER A 473 -18.28 -0.60 -11.89
CA SER A 473 -19.70 -0.87 -11.67
C SER A 473 -20.26 -1.68 -12.86
N PRO A 474 -21.23 -2.60 -12.66
CA PRO A 474 -21.98 -3.18 -13.77
C PRO A 474 -22.66 -2.14 -14.68
N ALA A 475 -22.90 -0.93 -14.17
CA ALA A 475 -23.42 0.20 -14.95
C ALA A 475 -22.35 0.93 -15.79
N ASP A 476 -21.07 0.66 -15.55
CA ASP A 476 -19.95 1.17 -16.35
C ASP A 476 -19.62 0.23 -17.53
N ASP A 477 -20.23 -0.96 -17.58
CA ASP A 477 -20.09 -1.96 -18.64
C ASP A 477 -21.09 -1.67 -19.77
N ALA A 478 -20.99 -0.47 -20.33
CA ALA A 478 -21.69 -0.09 -21.55
C ALA A 478 -20.69 0.57 -22.49
N TYR A 479 -19.73 -0.20 -23.01
CA TYR A 479 -19.17 -0.06 -24.36
C TYR A 479 -18.32 -1.26 -24.78
#